data_AF-A0A9D6FT50-F1
#
_entry.id   AF-A0A9D6FT50-F1
#
_cell.length_a   1.000
_cell.length_b   1.000
_cell.length_c   1.000
_cell.angle_alpha   90.00
_cell.angle_beta   90.00
_cell.angle_gamma   90.00
#
_symmetry.space_group_name_H-M   'P 1'
#
loop_
_entity.id
_entity.type
_entity.pdbx_description
1 polymer ?
#
loop_
_entity_poly.entity_id
_entity_poly.type
_entity_poly.pdbx_seq_one_letter_code
_entity_poly.pdbx_strand_id
1 'polypeptide(L)'
;MQSGTQSLPGRRRQCLICRLPVFFDPPVCASGACRFKLHADIQAGHRCSVCLEGIKYSFCPDRECRRTLAEEAEKRTRVAEQEAAVRQFAVEARIDLIEVRMRLEGRWPAVDYVNRAVLPANERAVIRPSPERRLRLEEKLRALTREVAANPDGPTGDAPEPPGLSPARSMALLGCAACRGHCCMAGEDSAYLTAATLRRTLKANPKTSAEDVIAEYLSHVQTEAYQDSCIYHTAAGCSLPRAMRSDTCNRHFCRAMQRFIAAAEQAPAVQPTLAAAEKDGELYRLALLEESGLTLLHASPPRPPGG
;
A
#
# COMPACT_ATOMS: atom_id res chain seq x y z
N MET A 1 -34.68 48.32 -18.91
CA MET A 1 -35.00 46.89 -18.79
C MET A 1 -33.80 46.10 -19.31
N GLN A 2 -32.93 45.65 -18.41
CA GLN A 2 -31.77 44.82 -18.71
C GLN A 2 -32.21 43.35 -18.70
N SER A 3 -32.09 42.67 -19.84
CA SER A 3 -32.21 41.21 -19.94
C SER A 3 -30.82 40.60 -19.78
N GLY A 4 -30.46 40.25 -18.53
CA GLY A 4 -29.27 39.46 -18.22
C GLY A 4 -29.53 37.98 -18.47
N THR A 5 -28.87 37.42 -19.49
CA THR A 5 -28.78 35.99 -19.76
C THR A 5 -28.13 35.25 -18.59
N GLN A 6 -28.90 34.37 -17.95
CA GLN A 6 -28.44 33.43 -16.94
C GLN A 6 -27.50 32.40 -17.57
N SER A 7 -26.26 32.36 -17.09
CA SER A 7 -25.26 31.34 -17.41
C SER A 7 -25.60 30.01 -16.74
N LEU A 8 -25.75 28.94 -17.54
CA LEU A 8 -25.94 27.56 -17.08
C LEU A 8 -24.73 27.08 -16.25
N PRO A 9 -24.93 26.28 -15.18
CA PRO A 9 -23.84 25.80 -14.33
C PRO A 9 -22.93 24.83 -15.09
N GLY A 10 -21.64 25.17 -15.16
CA GLY A 10 -20.62 24.42 -15.89
C GLY A 10 -20.47 22.98 -15.39
N ARG A 11 -20.55 22.01 -16.32
CA ARG A 11 -20.13 20.62 -16.08
C ARG A 11 -18.70 20.65 -15.55
N ARG A 12 -18.48 20.18 -14.32
CA ARG A 12 -17.13 20.02 -13.77
C ARG A 12 -16.34 19.08 -14.70
N ARG A 13 -15.39 19.65 -15.45
CA ARG A 13 -14.48 18.87 -16.30
C ARG A 13 -13.59 18.05 -15.37
N GLN A 14 -13.39 16.76 -15.67
CA GLN A 14 -12.51 15.86 -14.91
C GLN A 14 -11.31 15.46 -15.77
N CYS A 15 -10.16 15.25 -15.14
CA CYS A 15 -8.97 14.71 -15.80
C CYS A 15 -9.24 13.28 -16.29
N LEU A 16 -8.94 12.97 -17.55
CA LEU A 16 -9.15 11.63 -18.11
C LEU A 16 -8.16 10.58 -17.58
N ILE A 17 -7.06 11.00 -16.96
CA ILE A 17 -6.04 10.10 -16.40
C ILE A 17 -6.33 9.80 -14.92
N CYS A 18 -6.58 10.82 -14.11
CA CYS A 18 -6.72 10.67 -12.65
C CYS A 18 -8.12 10.99 -12.10
N ARG A 19 -9.08 11.35 -12.96
CA ARG A 19 -10.50 11.65 -12.64
C ARG A 19 -10.71 12.83 -11.66
N LEU A 20 -9.65 13.54 -11.25
CA LEU A 20 -9.75 14.75 -10.45
C LEU A 20 -10.33 15.93 -11.24
N PRO A 21 -11.05 16.87 -10.59
CA PRO A 21 -11.59 18.05 -11.25
C PRO A 21 -10.48 18.90 -11.87
N VAL A 22 -10.68 19.42 -13.09
CA VAL A 22 -9.76 20.36 -13.75
C VAL A 22 -10.38 21.75 -13.85
N PHE A 23 -9.59 22.76 -13.51
CA PHE A 23 -10.05 24.15 -13.34
C PHE A 23 -9.49 25.13 -14.38
N PHE A 24 -8.79 24.64 -15.42
CA PHE A 24 -8.12 25.47 -16.43
C PHE A 24 -8.59 25.18 -17.86
N ASP A 25 -8.41 26.16 -18.76
CA ASP A 25 -8.59 26.03 -20.20
C ASP A 25 -7.24 26.31 -20.88
N PRO A 26 -6.59 25.34 -21.58
CA PRO A 26 -7.07 23.99 -21.87
C PRO A 26 -7.08 23.06 -20.63
N PRO A 27 -7.93 22.00 -20.62
CA PRO A 27 -8.18 21.16 -19.45
C PRO A 27 -7.03 20.18 -19.21
N VAL A 28 -5.89 20.67 -18.71
CA VAL A 28 -4.76 19.84 -18.30
C VAL A 28 -4.77 19.72 -16.78
N CYS A 29 -4.60 18.49 -16.28
CA CYS A 29 -4.48 18.26 -14.84
C CYS A 29 -3.21 18.90 -14.28
N ALA A 30 -3.31 19.57 -13.14
CA ALA A 30 -2.19 20.25 -12.47
C ALA A 30 -1.12 19.29 -11.92
N SER A 31 -1.42 17.99 -11.84
CA SER A 31 -0.44 16.96 -11.46
C SER A 31 0.63 16.84 -12.55
N GLY A 32 1.90 17.06 -12.18
CA GLY A 32 3.06 16.90 -13.07
C GLY A 32 3.09 15.53 -13.75
N ALA A 33 2.70 14.46 -13.06
CA ALA A 33 2.62 13.11 -13.62
C ALA A 33 1.55 12.95 -14.70
N CYS A 34 0.38 13.58 -14.54
CA CYS A 34 -0.69 13.56 -15.55
C CYS A 34 -0.32 14.39 -16.78
N ARG A 35 0.32 15.55 -16.58
CA ARG A 35 0.78 16.42 -17.67
C ARG A 35 1.89 15.76 -18.48
N PHE A 36 2.84 15.09 -17.83
CA PHE A 36 3.93 14.37 -18.51
C PHE A 36 3.41 13.18 -19.31
N LYS A 37 2.47 12.41 -18.75
CA LYS A 37 1.84 11.27 -19.44
C LYS A 37 1.01 11.72 -20.63
N LEU A 38 0.22 12.80 -20.48
CA LEU A 38 -0.54 13.39 -21.59
C LEU A 38 0.37 13.94 -22.71
N HIS A 39 1.49 14.58 -22.37
CA HIS A 39 2.45 15.09 -23.37
C HIS A 39 3.21 13.96 -24.08
N ALA A 40 3.62 12.93 -23.34
CA ALA A 40 4.30 11.76 -23.90
C ALA A 40 3.38 10.99 -24.87
N ASP A 41 2.11 10.80 -24.50
CA ASP A 41 1.12 10.11 -25.32
C ASP A 41 0.77 10.93 -26.59
N ILE A 42 0.64 12.26 -26.51
CA ILE A 42 0.37 13.13 -27.69
C ILE A 42 1.57 13.14 -28.66
N GLN A 43 2.80 13.11 -28.16
CA GLN A 43 4.00 13.13 -29.02
C GLN A 43 4.35 11.77 -29.64
N ALA A 44 3.84 10.66 -29.11
CA ALA A 44 4.16 9.31 -29.60
C ALA A 44 3.34 8.83 -30.81
N GLY A 45 2.48 9.67 -31.41
CA GLY A 45 1.74 9.30 -32.62
C GLY A 45 0.75 8.15 -32.41
N HIS A 46 0.01 8.15 -31.30
CA HIS A 46 -1.04 7.16 -31.09
C HIS A 46 -2.09 7.24 -32.20
N ARG A 47 -2.42 6.08 -32.76
CA ARG A 47 -3.52 5.88 -33.70
C ARG A 47 -4.76 5.41 -32.94
N CYS A 48 -5.95 5.80 -33.38
CA CYS A 48 -7.18 5.26 -32.82
C CYS A 48 -7.25 3.75 -33.07
N SER A 49 -7.52 2.92 -32.06
CA SER A 49 -7.64 1.47 -32.27
C SER A 49 -8.86 1.05 -33.09
N VAL A 50 -9.79 1.98 -33.37
CA VAL A 50 -10.99 1.74 -34.19
C VAL A 50 -10.76 2.18 -35.63
N CYS A 51 -10.46 3.47 -35.88
CA CYS A 51 -10.28 3.99 -37.25
C CYS A 51 -8.83 4.08 -37.73
N LEU A 52 -7.84 3.78 -36.88
CA LEU A 52 -6.40 3.80 -37.17
C LEU A 52 -5.83 5.17 -37.59
N GLU A 53 -6.62 6.24 -37.52
CA GLU A 53 -6.15 7.61 -37.76
C GLU A 53 -5.32 8.15 -36.59
N GLY A 54 -4.40 9.06 -36.90
CA GLY A 54 -3.56 9.71 -35.91
C GLY A 54 -4.38 10.58 -34.95
N ILE A 55 -4.25 10.33 -33.65
CA ILE A 55 -4.95 11.08 -32.62
C ILE A 55 -4.12 12.33 -32.29
N LYS A 56 -4.63 13.51 -32.67
CA LYS A 56 -4.00 14.82 -32.36
C LYS A 56 -4.29 15.32 -30.94
N TYR A 57 -5.24 14.68 -30.26
CA TYR A 57 -5.71 15.01 -28.91
C TYR A 57 -5.62 13.76 -28.02
N SER A 58 -6.05 13.85 -26.77
CA SER A 58 -6.17 12.68 -25.88
C SER A 58 -7.32 11.72 -26.25
N PHE A 59 -8.07 12.00 -27.33
CA PHE A 59 -9.19 11.18 -27.80
C PHE A 59 -9.44 11.35 -29.31
N CYS A 60 -10.06 10.36 -29.94
CA CYS A 60 -10.47 10.41 -31.35
C CYS A 60 -11.63 11.41 -31.55
N PRO A 61 -11.55 12.35 -32.52
CA PRO A 61 -12.62 13.32 -32.77
C PRO A 61 -13.87 12.67 -33.40
N ASP A 62 -13.74 11.51 -34.03
CA ASP A 62 -14.85 10.78 -34.62
C ASP A 62 -15.82 10.26 -33.54
N ARG A 63 -17.12 10.51 -33.74
CA ARG A 63 -18.16 10.18 -32.76
C ARG A 63 -18.34 8.67 -32.62
N GLU A 64 -18.22 7.94 -33.73
CA GLU A 64 -18.44 6.50 -33.77
C GLU A 64 -17.27 5.77 -33.08
N CYS A 65 -16.03 6.19 -33.37
CA CYS A 65 -14.85 5.69 -32.67
C CYS A 65 -14.93 5.89 -31.17
N ARG A 66 -15.41 7.05 -30.69
CA ARG A 66 -15.61 7.28 -29.26
C ARG A 66 -16.67 6.36 -28.65
N ARG A 67 -17.75 6.09 -29.37
CA ARG A 67 -18.82 5.19 -28.93
C ARG A 67 -18.30 3.77 -28.78
N THR A 68 -17.62 3.26 -29.81
CA THR A 68 -17.01 1.92 -29.79
C THR A 68 -16.00 1.77 -28.66
N LEU A 69 -15.10 2.73 -28.47
CA LEU A 69 -14.12 2.71 -27.37
C LEU A 69 -14.78 2.74 -25.98
N ALA A 70 -15.89 3.47 -25.83
CA ALA A 70 -16.65 3.52 -24.59
C ALA A 70 -17.36 2.18 -24.31
N GLU A 71 -17.96 1.56 -25.33
CA GLU A 71 -18.58 0.23 -25.24
C GLU A 71 -17.55 -0.85 -24.90
N GLU A 72 -16.37 -0.81 -25.51
CA GLU A 72 -15.26 -1.72 -25.18
C GLU A 72 -14.73 -1.49 -23.76
N ALA A 73 -14.64 -0.23 -23.32
CA ALA A 73 -14.27 0.09 -21.95
C ALA A 73 -15.30 -0.44 -20.95
N GLU A 74 -16.59 -0.24 -21.20
CA GLU A 74 -17.67 -0.77 -20.34
C GLU A 74 -17.65 -2.30 -20.31
N LYS A 75 -17.50 -2.96 -21.47
CA LYS A 75 -17.38 -4.41 -21.55
C LYS A 75 -16.19 -4.93 -20.74
N ARG A 76 -15.02 -4.29 -20.86
CA ARG A 76 -13.83 -4.62 -20.07
C ARG A 76 -14.07 -4.43 -18.58
N THR A 77 -14.73 -3.35 -18.17
CA THR A 77 -15.09 -3.13 -16.77
C THR A 77 -16.01 -4.24 -16.26
N ARG A 78 -17.05 -4.59 -17.01
CA ARG A 78 -18.00 -5.66 -16.64
C ARG A 78 -17.32 -7.02 -16.50
N VAL A 79 -16.44 -7.37 -17.45
CA VAL A 79 -15.65 -8.61 -17.38
C VAL A 79 -14.74 -8.58 -16.14
N ALA A 80 -14.03 -7.47 -15.90
CA ALA A 80 -13.16 -7.35 -14.74
C ALA A 80 -13.91 -7.44 -13.40
N GLU A 81 -15.12 -6.88 -13.31
CA GLU A 81 -16.01 -7.00 -12.15
C GLU A 81 -16.49 -8.44 -11.93
N GLN A 82 -16.91 -9.12 -13.00
CA GLN A 82 -17.31 -10.53 -12.94
C GLN A 82 -16.15 -11.43 -12.48
N GLU A 83 -14.96 -11.25 -13.06
CA GLU A 83 -13.78 -11.99 -12.64
C GLU A 83 -13.40 -11.70 -11.18
N ALA A 84 -13.52 -10.44 -10.74
CA ALA A 84 -13.27 -10.07 -9.36
C ALA A 84 -14.26 -10.75 -8.39
N ALA A 85 -15.54 -10.82 -8.76
CA ALA A 85 -16.56 -11.51 -7.98
C ALA A 85 -16.27 -13.02 -7.88
N VAL A 86 -15.87 -13.66 -8.98
CA VAL A 86 -15.47 -15.08 -8.99
C VAL A 86 -14.25 -15.32 -8.09
N ARG A 87 -13.22 -14.46 -8.18
CA ARG A 87 -12.04 -14.54 -7.31
C ARG A 87 -12.39 -14.38 -5.83
N GLN A 88 -13.25 -13.41 -5.50
CA GLN A 88 -13.70 -13.19 -4.14
C GLN A 88 -14.47 -14.41 -3.60
N PHE A 89 -15.39 -14.96 -4.38
CA PHE A 89 -16.15 -16.16 -4.01
C PHE A 89 -15.23 -17.36 -3.73
N ALA A 90 -14.19 -17.56 -4.56
CA ALA A 90 -13.24 -18.64 -4.37
C ALA A 90 -12.48 -18.52 -3.03
N VAL A 91 -12.03 -17.32 -2.67
CA VAL A 91 -11.37 -17.04 -1.38
C VAL A 91 -12.33 -17.29 -0.21
N GLU A 92 -13.56 -16.78 -0.29
CA GLU A 92 -14.57 -16.94 0.76
C GLU A 92 -14.92 -18.41 0.98
N ALA A 93 -15.18 -19.17 -0.09
CA ALA A 93 -15.46 -20.61 -0.01
C ALA A 93 -14.30 -21.38 0.63
N ARG A 94 -13.05 -20.97 0.38
CA ARG A 94 -11.88 -21.59 1.00
C ARG A 94 -11.77 -21.27 2.49
N ILE A 95 -12.10 -20.04 2.89
CA ILE A 95 -12.17 -19.65 4.31
C ILE A 95 -13.25 -20.47 5.02
N ASP A 96 -14.45 -20.58 4.44
CA ASP A 96 -15.56 -21.34 5.00
C ASP A 96 -15.20 -22.80 5.23
N LEU A 97 -14.53 -23.44 4.27
CA LEU A 97 -14.07 -24.82 4.42
C LEU A 97 -13.10 -25.00 5.59
N ILE A 98 -12.17 -24.05 5.78
CA ILE A 98 -11.21 -24.10 6.89
C ILE A 98 -11.92 -23.87 8.23
N GLU A 99 -12.87 -22.94 8.28
CA GLU A 99 -13.71 -22.68 9.46
C GLU A 99 -14.51 -23.93 9.88
N VAL A 100 -15.20 -24.58 8.93
CA VAL A 100 -15.94 -25.82 9.20
C VAL A 100 -15.02 -26.90 9.77
N ARG A 101 -13.83 -27.09 9.17
CA ARG A 101 -12.85 -28.06 9.67
C ARG A 101 -12.41 -27.73 11.09
N MET A 102 -12.10 -26.47 11.41
CA MET A 102 -11.69 -26.07 12.75
C MET A 102 -12.78 -26.31 13.79
N ARG A 103 -14.05 -26.08 13.44
CA ARG A 103 -15.18 -26.36 14.33
C ARG A 103 -15.31 -27.85 14.63
N LEU A 104 -15.19 -28.70 13.61
CA LEU A 104 -15.24 -30.16 13.77
C LEU A 104 -14.09 -30.70 14.63
N GLU A 105 -12.92 -30.05 14.58
CA GLU A 105 -11.75 -30.42 15.37
C GLU A 105 -11.72 -29.77 16.76
N GLY A 106 -12.73 -28.97 17.12
CA GLY A 106 -12.76 -28.26 18.42
C GLY A 106 -11.69 -27.18 18.57
N ARG A 107 -11.12 -26.69 17.46
CA ARG A 107 -10.08 -25.64 17.42
C ARG A 107 -10.64 -24.24 17.17
N TRP A 108 -11.96 -24.12 17.01
CA TRP A 108 -12.62 -22.84 16.81
C TRP A 108 -12.70 -22.06 18.13
N PRO A 109 -12.48 -20.74 18.13
CA PRO A 109 -12.60 -19.96 19.36
C PRO A 109 -14.02 -20.05 19.94
N ALA A 110 -14.12 -20.02 21.27
CA ALA A 110 -15.39 -20.07 21.99
C ALA A 110 -16.13 -18.71 21.93
N VAL A 111 -16.43 -18.26 20.71
CA VAL A 111 -17.13 -17.00 20.42
C VAL A 111 -18.20 -17.23 19.36
N ASP A 112 -19.27 -16.45 19.45
CA ASP A 112 -20.41 -16.53 18.52
C ASP A 112 -20.05 -16.02 17.12
N TYR A 113 -19.06 -15.10 17.04
CA TYR A 113 -18.71 -14.45 15.80
C TYR A 113 -17.21 -14.15 15.72
N VAL A 114 -16.62 -14.45 14.56
CA VAL A 114 -15.22 -14.14 14.22
C VAL A 114 -15.22 -13.22 13.00
N ASN A 115 -14.59 -12.06 13.13
CA ASN A 115 -14.46 -11.11 12.03
C ASN A 115 -13.63 -11.70 10.89
N ARG A 116 -13.84 -11.22 9.66
CA ARG A 116 -13.00 -11.59 8.51
C ARG A 116 -12.34 -10.35 7.92
N ALA A 117 -11.04 -10.41 7.70
CA ALA A 117 -10.26 -9.37 7.05
C ALA A 117 -9.49 -9.97 5.88
N VAL A 118 -9.85 -9.58 4.66
CA VAL A 118 -9.12 -9.95 3.45
C VAL A 118 -7.95 -8.98 3.25
N LEU A 119 -6.76 -9.54 3.08
CA LEU A 119 -5.48 -8.83 2.99
C LEU A 119 -4.74 -9.23 1.72
N PRO A 120 -3.96 -8.34 1.10
CA PRO A 120 -3.11 -8.72 -0.02
C PRO A 120 -1.96 -9.61 0.45
N ALA A 121 -1.72 -10.73 -0.21
CA ALA A 121 -0.60 -11.62 0.10
C ALA A 121 0.72 -11.04 -0.43
N ASN A 122 1.74 -10.92 0.44
CA ASN A 122 3.11 -10.75 -0.01
C ASN A 122 3.73 -12.13 -0.33
N GLU A 123 3.95 -12.37 -1.61
CA GLU A 123 4.57 -13.58 -2.17
C GLU A 123 5.92 -13.29 -2.83
N ARG A 124 6.51 -12.13 -2.55
CA ARG A 124 7.80 -11.77 -3.14
C ARG A 124 8.88 -12.74 -2.66
N ALA A 125 9.85 -13.02 -3.51
CA ALA A 125 10.99 -13.84 -3.13
C ALA A 125 11.82 -13.12 -2.06
N VAL A 126 12.42 -13.90 -1.16
CA VAL A 126 13.46 -13.42 -0.25
C VAL A 126 14.79 -13.63 -0.97
N ILE A 127 15.51 -12.54 -1.21
CA ILE A 127 16.75 -12.54 -1.98
C ILE A 127 17.83 -11.77 -1.23
N ARG A 128 19.09 -11.96 -1.65
CA ARG A 128 20.17 -11.05 -1.26
C ARG A 128 19.98 -9.71 -1.99
N PRO A 129 19.80 -8.58 -1.29
CA PRO A 129 19.72 -7.27 -1.93
C PRO A 129 20.99 -6.97 -2.72
N SER A 130 20.88 -6.30 -3.87
CA SER A 130 22.07 -5.88 -4.61
C SER A 130 22.88 -4.85 -3.81
N PRO A 131 24.21 -4.82 -3.95
CA PRO A 131 25.06 -3.82 -3.28
C PRO A 131 24.62 -2.38 -3.57
N GLU A 132 24.08 -2.11 -4.77
CA GLU A 132 23.59 -0.79 -5.16
C GLU A 132 22.44 -0.28 -4.29
N ARG A 133 21.56 -1.16 -3.80
CA ARG A 133 20.47 -0.77 -2.90
C ARG A 133 21.01 -0.18 -1.61
N ARG A 134 22.07 -0.80 -1.07
CA ARG A 134 22.77 -0.31 0.13
C ARG A 134 23.43 1.04 -0.12
N LEU A 135 24.05 1.23 -1.28
CA LEU A 135 24.65 2.52 -1.67
C LEU A 135 23.60 3.62 -1.79
N ARG A 136 22.44 3.34 -2.40
CA ARG A 136 21.33 4.31 -2.50
C ARG A 136 20.76 4.68 -1.14
N LEU A 137 20.63 3.71 -0.22
CA LEU A 137 20.25 3.99 1.16
C LEU A 137 21.29 4.90 1.84
N GLU A 138 22.58 4.58 1.73
CA GLU A 138 23.65 5.39 2.31
C GLU A 138 23.64 6.83 1.78
N GLU A 139 23.53 7.01 0.46
CA GLU A 139 23.42 8.32 -0.18
C GLU A 139 22.21 9.09 0.37
N LYS A 140 21.05 8.43 0.48
CA LYS A 140 19.84 9.02 1.05
C LYS A 140 20.06 9.46 2.50
N LEU A 141 20.65 8.62 3.33
CA LEU A 141 20.92 8.94 4.73
C LEU A 141 21.88 10.14 4.85
N ARG A 142 22.94 10.19 4.03
CA ARG A 142 23.87 11.34 3.96
C ARG A 142 23.18 12.62 3.52
N ALA A 143 22.23 12.55 2.58
CA ALA A 143 21.45 13.71 2.18
C ALA A 143 20.55 14.21 3.32
N LEU A 144 19.89 13.29 4.01
CA LEU A 144 19.01 13.64 5.13
C LEU A 144 19.79 14.18 6.34
N THR A 145 20.99 13.64 6.66
CA THR A 145 21.81 14.19 7.75
C THR A 145 22.31 15.60 7.45
N ARG A 146 22.66 15.91 6.19
CA ARG A 146 22.96 17.30 5.76
C ARG A 146 21.75 18.22 5.96
N GLU A 147 20.55 17.76 5.63
CA GLU A 147 19.32 18.52 5.86
C GLU A 147 19.06 18.76 7.35
N VAL A 148 19.34 17.77 8.21
CA VAL A 148 19.25 17.94 9.66
C VAL A 148 20.30 18.93 10.17
N ALA A 149 21.54 18.86 9.69
CA ALA A 149 22.60 19.78 10.08
C ALA A 149 22.30 21.24 9.67
N ALA A 150 21.69 21.44 8.50
CA ALA A 150 21.26 22.76 8.04
C ALA A 150 20.07 23.32 8.84
N ASN A 151 19.29 22.46 9.50
CA ASN A 151 18.16 22.86 10.35
C ASN A 151 18.03 21.93 11.58
N PRO A 152 18.89 22.12 12.61
CA PRO A 152 18.92 21.24 13.79
C PRO A 152 17.62 21.27 14.60
N ASP A 153 16.96 22.43 14.64
CA ASP A 153 15.74 22.66 15.41
C ASP A 153 14.45 22.41 14.62
N GLY A 154 14.56 21.84 13.42
CA GLY A 154 13.41 21.44 12.62
C GLY A 154 12.50 20.39 13.29
N PRO A 155 11.37 20.06 12.66
CA PRO A 155 10.41 19.10 13.22
C PRO A 155 11.04 17.70 13.32
N THR A 156 10.79 17.00 14.42
CA THR A 156 11.23 15.59 14.63
C THR A 156 10.22 14.57 14.11
N GLY A 157 9.14 15.04 13.49
CA GLY A 157 7.97 14.21 13.21
C GLY A 157 7.30 13.80 14.51
N ASP A 158 6.42 12.82 14.40
CA ASP A 158 5.71 12.34 15.57
C ASP A 158 6.58 11.37 16.37
N ALA A 159 6.53 11.46 17.70
CA ALA A 159 7.10 10.40 18.52
C ALA A 159 6.45 9.05 18.14
N PRO A 160 7.23 7.94 18.11
CA PRO A 160 6.65 6.61 18.12
C PRO A 160 5.61 6.57 19.24
N GLU A 161 4.39 6.09 18.95
CA GLU A 161 3.38 5.95 20.00
C GLU A 161 4.01 5.15 21.16
N PRO A 162 3.86 5.63 22.41
CA PRO A 162 4.43 4.95 23.58
C PRO A 162 3.93 3.49 23.65
N PRO A 163 4.68 2.60 24.31
CA PRO A 163 4.22 1.23 24.53
C PRO A 163 2.86 1.25 25.26
N GLY A 164 1.83 0.68 24.62
CA GLY A 164 0.44 0.74 25.09
C GLY A 164 -0.57 1.00 23.99
N LEU A 165 -0.41 0.36 22.83
CA LEU A 165 -1.43 0.39 21.78
C LEU A 165 -2.75 -0.15 22.34
N SER A 166 -3.88 0.43 21.89
CA SER A 166 -5.19 -0.15 22.19
C SER A 166 -5.22 -1.62 21.77
N PRO A 167 -5.98 -2.50 22.44
CA PRO A 167 -6.09 -3.91 22.05
C PRO A 167 -6.41 -4.08 20.55
N ALA A 168 -7.28 -3.21 20.02
CA ALA A 168 -7.58 -3.13 18.59
C ALA A 168 -6.32 -2.86 17.75
N ARG A 169 -5.52 -1.84 18.06
CA ARG A 169 -4.31 -1.54 17.29
C ARG A 169 -3.23 -2.61 17.43
N SER A 170 -3.10 -3.21 18.62
CA SER A 170 -2.20 -4.34 18.86
C SER A 170 -2.56 -5.52 17.96
N MET A 171 -3.85 -5.88 17.89
CA MET A 171 -4.30 -6.97 17.03
C MET A 171 -4.21 -6.60 15.53
N ALA A 172 -4.41 -5.35 15.17
CA ALA A 172 -4.22 -4.87 13.80
C ALA A 172 -2.76 -5.02 13.31
N LEU A 173 -1.78 -4.90 14.22
CA LEU A 173 -0.37 -5.16 13.87
C LEU A 173 -0.12 -6.63 13.53
N LEU A 174 -0.83 -7.57 14.14
CA LEU A 174 -0.75 -8.99 13.78
C LEU A 174 -1.23 -9.24 12.34
N GLY A 175 -2.16 -8.41 11.83
CA GLY A 175 -2.56 -8.43 10.43
C GLY A 175 -1.40 -8.21 9.45
N CYS A 176 -0.39 -7.40 9.82
CA CYS A 176 0.81 -7.24 9.01
C CYS A 176 1.62 -8.54 8.92
N ALA A 177 1.67 -9.34 9.98
CA ALA A 177 2.33 -10.65 9.95
C ALA A 177 1.55 -11.65 9.10
N ALA A 178 0.21 -11.65 9.15
CA ALA A 178 -0.63 -12.50 8.31
C ALA A 178 -0.41 -12.26 6.81
N CYS A 179 -0.35 -11.00 6.39
CA CYS A 179 -0.11 -10.63 4.99
C CYS A 179 1.38 -10.63 4.60
N ARG A 180 2.28 -10.75 5.58
CA ARG A 180 3.73 -10.58 5.47
C ARG A 180 4.15 -9.21 4.94
N GLY A 181 3.51 -8.15 5.43
CA GLY A 181 3.92 -6.77 5.18
C GLY A 181 3.81 -6.31 3.73
N HIS A 182 2.76 -6.68 3.00
CA HIS A 182 2.61 -6.31 1.58
C HIS A 182 2.79 -4.80 1.29
N CYS A 183 2.31 -3.93 2.19
CA CYS A 183 2.43 -2.48 2.08
C CYS A 183 3.87 -1.94 2.25
N CYS A 184 4.80 -2.74 2.78
CA CYS A 184 6.21 -2.38 2.88
C CYS A 184 6.86 -2.16 1.51
N MET A 185 6.21 -2.59 0.42
CA MET A 185 6.76 -2.49 -0.92
C MET A 185 7.16 -1.06 -1.31
N ALA A 186 6.32 -0.07 -0.98
CA ALA A 186 6.53 1.32 -1.37
C ALA A 186 7.61 2.03 -0.53
N GLY A 187 8.21 1.34 0.45
CA GLY A 187 9.36 1.88 1.19
C GLY A 187 10.66 1.82 0.40
N GLU A 188 10.79 0.88 -0.55
CA GLU A 188 11.94 0.73 -1.45
C GLU A 188 13.30 0.87 -0.72
N ASP A 189 14.25 1.61 -1.29
CA ASP A 189 15.58 1.79 -0.70
C ASP A 189 15.61 2.90 0.36
N SER A 190 14.55 3.70 0.47
CA SER A 190 14.49 4.85 1.38
C SER A 190 13.79 4.57 2.71
N ALA A 191 13.04 3.47 2.82
CA ALA A 191 12.27 3.07 4.00
C ALA A 191 11.34 4.16 4.59
N TYR A 192 10.87 5.07 3.72
CA TYR A 192 10.14 6.29 4.08
C TYR A 192 10.89 7.21 5.07
N LEU A 193 12.21 7.09 5.18
CA LEU A 193 13.02 7.91 6.08
C LEU A 193 13.04 9.37 5.60
N THR A 194 12.93 10.27 6.57
CA THR A 194 12.93 11.72 6.37
C THR A 194 13.93 12.39 7.31
N ALA A 195 14.25 13.66 7.08
CA ALA A 195 15.09 14.42 8.00
C ALA A 195 14.47 14.51 9.39
N ALA A 196 13.13 14.55 9.48
CA ALA A 196 12.41 14.51 10.74
C ALA A 196 12.70 13.22 11.54
N THR A 197 12.70 12.06 10.86
CA THR A 197 13.04 10.76 11.47
C THR A 197 14.46 10.74 12.00
N LEU A 198 15.44 11.19 11.22
CA LEU A 198 16.85 11.23 11.64
C LEU A 198 17.10 12.24 12.76
N ARG A 199 16.47 13.41 12.70
CA ARG A 199 16.53 14.41 13.77
C ARG A 199 16.02 13.85 15.09
N ARG A 200 14.93 13.07 15.06
CA ARG A 200 14.43 12.36 16.24
C ARG A 200 15.48 11.38 16.80
N THR A 201 16.09 10.57 15.94
CA THR A 201 17.14 9.62 16.36
C THR A 201 18.34 10.33 17.01
N LEU A 202 18.79 11.44 16.42
CA LEU A 202 19.89 12.25 16.96
C LEU A 202 19.54 12.92 18.29
N LYS A 203 18.32 13.49 18.42
CA LYS A 203 17.87 14.08 19.70
C LYS A 203 17.71 13.05 20.81
N ALA A 204 17.30 11.82 20.47
CA ALA A 204 17.22 10.71 21.42
C ALA A 204 18.60 10.21 21.87
N ASN A 205 19.65 10.43 21.07
CA ASN A 205 21.02 10.00 21.35
C ASN A 205 22.04 11.15 21.12
N PRO A 206 22.09 12.16 22.01
CA PRO A 206 22.88 13.38 21.77
C PRO A 206 24.39 13.20 21.63
N LYS A 207 24.93 12.03 22.01
CA LYS A 207 26.37 11.70 21.91
C LYS A 207 26.73 11.07 20.57
N THR A 208 25.76 10.73 19.73
CA THR A 208 25.95 10.00 18.48
C THR A 208 26.18 10.99 17.34
N SER A 209 27.26 10.83 16.57
CA SER A 209 27.52 11.66 15.40
C SER A 209 26.57 11.34 14.24
N ALA A 210 26.51 12.20 13.22
CA ALA A 210 25.72 11.93 12.02
C ALA A 210 26.22 10.66 11.29
N GLU A 211 27.53 10.46 11.26
CA GLU A 211 28.19 9.28 10.70
C GLU A 211 27.81 8.00 11.47
N ASP A 212 27.80 8.06 12.81
CA ASP A 212 27.38 6.93 13.64
C ASP A 212 25.91 6.57 13.41
N VAL A 213 25.03 7.57 13.26
CA VAL A 213 23.63 7.31 12.91
C VAL A 213 23.50 6.63 11.55
N ILE A 214 24.24 7.09 10.53
CA ILE A 214 24.24 6.42 9.21
C ILE A 214 24.71 4.97 9.35
N ALA A 215 25.80 4.73 10.08
CA ALA A 215 26.34 3.40 10.30
C ALA A 215 25.32 2.48 10.99
N GLU A 216 24.58 3.00 11.98
CA GLU A 216 23.54 2.27 12.68
C GLU A 216 22.37 1.90 11.75
N TYR A 217 21.87 2.83 10.93
CA TYR A 217 20.85 2.49 9.93
C TYR A 217 21.34 1.43 8.93
N LEU A 218 22.60 1.47 8.52
CA LEU A 218 23.18 0.48 7.60
C LEU A 218 23.44 -0.87 8.26
N SER A 219 23.64 -0.93 9.58
CA SER A 219 23.85 -2.17 10.33
C SER A 219 22.58 -3.04 10.36
N HIS A 220 21.40 -2.41 10.25
CA HIS A 220 20.12 -3.10 10.19
C HIS A 220 19.76 -3.68 8.82
N VAL A 221 20.54 -3.38 7.77
CA VAL A 221 20.34 -3.98 6.44
C VAL A 221 20.81 -5.44 6.47
N GLN A 222 19.86 -6.36 6.37
CA GLN A 222 20.13 -7.80 6.46
C GLN A 222 20.69 -8.37 5.15
N THR A 223 21.31 -9.55 5.24
CA THR A 223 21.82 -10.28 4.07
C THR A 223 20.72 -10.74 3.12
N GLU A 224 19.49 -10.86 3.63
CA GLU A 224 18.31 -11.28 2.90
C GLU A 224 17.13 -10.35 3.18
N ALA A 225 16.43 -9.95 2.13
CA ALA A 225 15.23 -9.12 2.20
C ALA A 225 14.25 -9.52 1.08
N TYR A 226 12.98 -9.15 1.23
CA TYR A 226 12.02 -9.29 0.14
C TYR A 226 12.47 -8.48 -1.09
N GLN A 227 12.46 -9.14 -2.24
CA GLN A 227 12.61 -8.50 -3.54
C GLN A 227 11.54 -7.41 -3.72
N ASP A 228 11.85 -6.35 -4.46
CA ASP A 228 10.92 -5.25 -4.81
C ASP A 228 10.11 -4.72 -3.62
N SER A 229 10.81 -4.58 -2.48
CA SER A 229 10.23 -4.11 -1.23
C SER A 229 11.22 -3.25 -0.44
N CYS A 230 10.76 -2.63 0.65
CA CYS A 230 11.61 -1.90 1.60
C CYS A 230 12.89 -2.70 1.94
N ILE A 231 14.04 -2.03 1.93
CA ILE A 231 15.36 -2.65 2.16
C ILE A 231 15.50 -3.31 3.56
N TYR A 232 14.71 -2.88 4.55
CA TYR A 232 14.65 -3.48 5.89
C TYR A 232 13.61 -4.60 6.02
N HIS A 233 12.88 -4.96 4.96
CA HIS A 233 11.81 -5.93 5.01
C HIS A 233 12.34 -7.36 4.78
N THR A 234 12.40 -8.16 5.83
CA THR A 234 12.89 -9.54 5.81
C THR A 234 11.76 -10.55 6.06
N ALA A 235 12.06 -11.84 5.92
CA ALA A 235 11.12 -12.92 6.24
C ALA A 235 10.62 -12.87 7.70
N ALA A 236 11.44 -12.36 8.63
CA ALA A 236 11.09 -12.20 10.04
C ALA A 236 10.36 -10.88 10.34
N GLY A 237 10.13 -10.04 9.33
CA GLY A 237 9.53 -8.72 9.47
C GLY A 237 10.53 -7.60 9.22
N CYS A 238 10.30 -6.43 9.82
CA CYS A 238 11.17 -5.28 9.63
C CYS A 238 12.38 -5.37 10.56
N SER A 239 13.59 -5.40 9.98
CA SER A 239 14.87 -5.47 10.72
C SER A 239 15.24 -4.16 11.42
N LEU A 240 14.56 -3.06 11.09
CA LEU A 240 14.77 -1.77 11.74
C LEU A 240 13.97 -1.70 13.05
N PRO A 241 14.57 -1.30 14.19
CA PRO A 241 13.86 -1.11 15.45
C PRO A 241 12.75 -0.07 15.35
N ARG A 242 11.64 -0.25 16.09
CA ARG A 242 10.47 0.65 16.04
C ARG A 242 10.83 2.11 16.28
N ALA A 243 11.78 2.40 17.17
CA ALA A 243 12.25 3.75 17.47
C ALA A 243 12.95 4.45 16.29
N MET A 244 13.55 3.68 15.37
CA MET A 244 14.24 4.17 14.18
C MET A 244 13.36 4.19 12.93
N ARG A 245 12.19 3.53 12.98
CA ARG A 245 11.24 3.54 11.87
C ARG A 245 10.69 4.93 11.64
N SER A 246 10.39 5.22 10.37
CA SER A 246 9.64 6.41 9.96
C SER A 246 8.23 6.41 10.57
N ASP A 247 7.62 7.58 10.60
CA ASP A 247 6.27 7.76 11.14
C ASP A 247 5.25 6.97 10.31
N THR A 248 5.44 6.94 8.99
CA THR A 248 4.69 6.08 8.06
C THR A 248 4.76 4.62 8.50
N CYS A 249 5.95 4.07 8.72
CA CYS A 249 6.12 2.68 9.14
C CYS A 249 5.49 2.39 10.51
N ASN A 250 5.46 3.37 11.41
CA ASN A 250 4.93 3.19 12.77
C ASN A 250 3.41 3.30 12.87
N ARG A 251 2.76 3.99 11.93
CA ARG A 251 1.33 4.38 12.00
C ARG A 251 0.47 3.81 10.88
N HIS A 252 1.09 3.31 9.81
CA HIS A 252 0.33 2.83 8.67
C HIS A 252 -0.40 1.51 8.96
N PHE A 253 -1.70 1.51 8.74
CA PHE A 253 -2.53 0.31 8.62
C PHE A 253 -3.19 0.31 7.24
N CYS A 254 -3.25 -0.87 6.61
CA CYS A 254 -3.98 -1.01 5.35
C CYS A 254 -5.49 -0.78 5.58
N ARG A 255 -6.24 -0.54 4.50
CA ARG A 255 -7.69 -0.26 4.58
C ARG A 255 -8.46 -1.33 5.36
N ALA A 256 -8.12 -2.60 5.20
CA ALA A 256 -8.76 -3.70 5.93
C ALA A 256 -8.51 -3.58 7.45
N MET A 257 -7.26 -3.30 7.85
CA MET A 257 -6.91 -3.13 9.26
C MET A 257 -7.47 -1.83 9.85
N GLN A 258 -7.57 -0.75 9.07
CA GLN A 258 -8.25 0.47 9.49
C GLN A 258 -9.74 0.25 9.77
N ARG A 259 -10.44 -0.50 8.90
CA ARG A 259 -11.85 -0.88 9.12
C ARG A 259 -12.01 -1.75 10.36
N PHE A 260 -11.09 -2.71 10.54
CA PHE A 260 -11.06 -3.54 11.73
C PHE A 260 -10.87 -2.69 13.00
N ILE A 261 -9.90 -1.77 13.03
CA ILE A 261 -9.67 -0.86 14.17
C ILE A 261 -10.95 -0.06 14.48
N ALA A 262 -11.54 0.57 13.46
CA ALA A 262 -12.72 1.40 13.63
C ALA A 262 -13.93 0.60 14.17
N ALA A 263 -14.10 -0.65 13.75
CA ALA A 263 -15.15 -1.53 14.26
C ALA A 263 -14.87 -2.00 15.69
N ALA A 264 -13.61 -2.38 15.98
CA ALA A 264 -13.19 -2.85 17.29
C ALA A 264 -13.27 -1.75 18.36
N GLU A 265 -12.99 -0.49 18.01
CA GLU A 265 -13.10 0.65 18.91
C GLU A 265 -14.55 1.01 19.28
N GLN A 266 -15.53 0.55 18.51
CA GLN A 266 -16.96 0.72 18.79
C GLN A 266 -17.58 -0.48 19.51
N ALA A 267 -16.85 -1.59 19.62
CA ALA A 267 -17.34 -2.81 20.23
C ALA A 267 -17.03 -2.85 21.74
N PRO A 268 -17.86 -3.51 22.56
CA PRO A 268 -17.58 -3.69 23.99
C PRO A 268 -16.29 -4.48 24.27
N ALA A 269 -15.88 -5.33 23.33
CA ALA A 269 -14.66 -6.12 23.40
C ALA A 269 -14.12 -6.37 21.98
N VAL A 270 -12.80 -6.54 21.87
CA VAL A 270 -12.15 -6.85 20.60
C VAL A 270 -12.42 -8.31 20.23
N GLN A 271 -13.13 -8.51 19.13
CA GLN A 271 -13.50 -9.86 18.66
C GLN A 271 -12.38 -10.50 17.84
N PRO A 272 -12.12 -11.81 17.99
CA PRO A 272 -11.16 -12.54 17.16
C PRO A 272 -11.40 -12.29 15.66
N THR A 273 -10.32 -12.27 14.88
CA THR A 273 -10.37 -11.96 13.45
C THR A 273 -9.61 -12.98 12.62
N LEU A 274 -10.26 -13.56 11.60
CA LEU A 274 -9.61 -14.30 10.53
C LEU A 274 -8.99 -13.32 9.52
N ALA A 275 -7.68 -13.27 9.48
CA ALA A 275 -6.91 -12.56 8.46
C ALA A 275 -6.58 -13.50 7.30
N ALA A 276 -7.23 -13.27 6.15
CA ALA A 276 -7.06 -14.04 4.93
C ALA A 276 -6.16 -13.28 3.96
N ALA A 277 -4.92 -13.73 3.79
CA ALA A 277 -4.01 -13.18 2.79
C ALA A 277 -4.26 -13.85 1.44
N GLU A 278 -4.76 -13.09 0.48
CA GLU A 278 -5.08 -13.55 -0.87
C GLU A 278 -4.30 -12.80 -1.96
N LYS A 279 -4.14 -13.47 -3.10
CA LYS A 279 -3.69 -12.83 -4.33
C LYS A 279 -4.35 -13.52 -5.51
N ASP A 280 -4.95 -12.74 -6.40
CA ASP A 280 -5.57 -13.22 -7.64
C ASP A 280 -6.64 -14.31 -7.41
N GLY A 281 -7.36 -14.26 -6.28
CA GLY A 281 -8.39 -15.24 -5.94
C GLY A 281 -7.86 -16.51 -5.26
N GLU A 282 -6.55 -16.60 -5.04
CA GLU A 282 -5.91 -17.70 -4.33
C GLU A 282 -5.67 -17.31 -2.86
N LEU A 283 -6.09 -18.18 -1.94
CA LEU A 283 -5.81 -18.02 -0.51
C LEU A 283 -4.41 -18.54 -0.19
N TYR A 284 -3.49 -17.64 0.14
CA TYR A 284 -2.12 -17.98 0.48
C TYR A 284 -1.93 -18.26 1.96
N ARG A 285 -2.56 -17.47 2.83
CA ARG A 285 -2.50 -17.66 4.28
C ARG A 285 -3.83 -17.35 4.91
N LEU A 286 -4.18 -18.13 5.93
CA LEU A 286 -5.26 -17.81 6.85
C LEU A 286 -4.69 -17.85 8.26
N ALA A 287 -4.87 -16.76 9.00
CA ALA A 287 -4.44 -16.67 10.38
C ALA A 287 -5.60 -16.20 11.26
N LEU A 288 -5.70 -16.78 12.45
CA LEU A 288 -6.55 -16.28 13.51
C LEU A 288 -5.76 -15.24 14.31
N LEU A 289 -6.32 -14.04 14.42
CA LEU A 289 -5.79 -12.95 15.22
C LEU A 289 -6.62 -12.85 16.50
N GLU A 290 -5.92 -12.91 17.62
CA GLU A 290 -6.47 -12.77 18.97
C GLU A 290 -5.59 -11.80 19.75
N GLU A 291 -6.06 -11.32 20.91
CA GLU A 291 -5.25 -10.48 21.79
C GLU A 291 -3.99 -11.20 22.28
N SER A 292 -4.06 -12.53 22.43
CA SER A 292 -2.94 -13.39 22.81
C SER A 292 -1.89 -13.55 21.72
N GLY A 293 -2.22 -13.27 20.46
CA GLY A 293 -1.30 -13.38 19.34
C GLY A 293 -1.93 -13.85 18.04
N LEU A 294 -1.07 -14.37 17.16
CA LEU A 294 -1.44 -14.85 15.83
C LEU A 294 -1.26 -16.37 15.76
N THR A 295 -2.29 -17.08 15.33
CA THR A 295 -2.25 -18.51 15.03
C THR A 295 -2.42 -18.74 13.53
N LEU A 296 -1.43 -19.34 12.88
CA LEU A 296 -1.50 -19.68 11.46
C LEU A 296 -2.35 -20.94 11.26
N LEU A 297 -3.45 -20.81 10.53
CA LEU A 297 -4.44 -21.87 10.28
C LEU A 297 -4.24 -22.56 8.94
N HIS A 298 -3.78 -21.79 7.95
CA HIS A 298 -3.44 -22.26 6.62
C HIS A 298 -2.26 -21.47 6.09
N ALA A 299 -1.33 -22.15 5.43
CA ALA A 299 -0.34 -21.54 4.58
C ALA A 299 -0.13 -22.42 3.36
N SER A 300 -0.33 -21.84 2.19
CA SER A 300 0.06 -22.46 0.93
C SER A 300 1.58 -22.59 0.89
N PRO A 301 2.11 -23.71 0.35
CA PRO A 301 3.55 -23.86 0.19
C PRO A 301 4.09 -22.73 -0.70
N PRO A 302 5.34 -22.26 -0.47
CA PRO A 302 5.95 -21.24 -1.30
C PRO A 302 5.97 -21.72 -2.75
N ARG A 303 5.54 -20.87 -3.69
CA ARG A 303 5.69 -21.20 -5.12
C ARG A 303 7.18 -21.30 -5.44
N PRO A 304 7.62 -22.32 -6.21
CA PRO A 304 9.00 -22.39 -6.66
C PRO A 304 9.35 -21.14 -7.48
N PRO A 305 10.60 -20.66 -7.42
CA PRO A 305 11.02 -19.51 -8.21
C PRO A 305 10.91 -19.85 -9.71
N GLY A 306 10.06 -19.12 -10.45
CA GLY A 306 9.96 -19.21 -11.91
C GLY A 306 8.62 -19.64 -12.51
N GLY A 307 7.50 -19.56 -11.77
CA GLY A 307 6.15 -19.81 -12.28
C GLY A 307 5.33 -18.54 -12.47
#